data_AF-A0A1V4RKR5-F1
#
_entry.id   AF-A0A1V4RKR5-F1
#
_cell.length_a   1.000
_cell.length_b   1.000
_cell.length_c   1.000
_cell.angle_alpha   90.00
_cell.angle_beta   90.00
_cell.angle_gamma   90.00
#
_symmetry.space_group_name_H-M   'P 1'
#
loop_
_entity.id
_entity.type
_entity.pdbx_description
1 polymer ?
#
loop_
_entity_poly.entity_id
_entity_poly.type
_entity_poly.pdbx_seq_one_letter_code
_entity_poly.pdbx_strand_id
1 'polypeptide(L)' 'GLDVFHPRYLLFPRRILFCTAWFFYLLALLQVGRKLEFDLVHAHVAYPDGLAAVLFSKITRRPVIITTCSLK' A
#
# COMPACT_ATOMS: atom_id res chain seq x y z
N GLY A 1 -9.00 -19.58 7.30
CA GLY A 1 -9.57 -18.22 7.29
C GLY A 1 -8.49 -17.27 6.82
N LEU A 2 -8.84 -16.18 6.14
CA LEU A 2 -7.88 -15.13 5.76
C LEU A 2 -7.88 -14.07 6.86
N ASP A 3 -6.70 -13.73 7.39
CA ASP A 3 -6.56 -12.64 8.35
C ASP A 3 -6.60 -11.29 7.62
N VAL A 4 -7.76 -10.64 7.66
CA VAL A 4 -7.99 -9.35 6.99
C VAL A 4 -7.80 -8.21 7.98
N PHE A 5 -6.74 -7.42 7.78
CA PHE A 5 -6.48 -6.20 8.56
C PHE A 5 -7.00 -4.96 7.84
N HIS A 6 -7.76 -4.13 8.56
CA HIS A 6 -8.30 -2.86 8.05
C HIS A 6 -7.67 -1.66 8.79
N PRO A 7 -6.41 -1.29 8.48
CA PRO A 7 -5.77 -0.15 9.12
C PRO A 7 -6.51 1.14 8.75
N ARG A 8 -6.81 1.96 9.76
CA ARG A 8 -7.46 3.25 9.54
C ARG A 8 -6.40 4.28 9.17
N TYR A 9 -6.54 4.90 8.01
CA TYR A 9 -5.71 6.00 7.56
C TYR A 9 -6.57 7.23 7.26
N LEU A 10 -6.05 8.42 7.54
CA LEU A 10 -6.76 9.67 7.33
C LEU A 10 -6.65 10.08 5.86
N LEU A 11 -7.77 10.00 5.14
CA LEU A 11 -7.92 10.56 3.80
C LEU A 11 -8.51 11.97 3.92
N PHE A 12 -7.76 12.97 3.47
CA PHE A 12 -8.29 14.33 3.39
C PHE A 12 -9.25 14.49 2.19
N PRO A 13 -10.42 15.12 2.38
CA PRO A 13 -11.37 15.35 1.30
C PRO A 13 -10.81 16.36 0.26
N ARG A 14 -11.26 16.21 -1.00
CA ARG A 14 -11.01 17.14 -2.14
C ARG A 14 -9.66 17.05 -2.87
N ARG A 15 -8.92 15.93 -2.84
CA ARG A 15 -7.72 15.73 -3.69
C ARG A 15 -6.58 16.75 -3.45
N ILE A 16 -6.72 17.64 -2.47
CA ILE A 16 -5.72 18.66 -2.08
C ILE A 16 -4.39 18.00 -1.67
N LEU A 17 -4.48 16.83 -1.03
CA LEU A 17 -3.36 16.05 -0.50
C LEU A 17 -3.21 14.71 -1.23
N PHE A 18 -3.64 14.63 -2.49
CA PHE A 18 -3.51 13.40 -3.28
C PHE A 18 -2.04 12.98 -3.40
N CYS A 19 -1.14 13.97 -3.57
CA CYS A 19 0.31 13.77 -3.62
C CYS A 19 0.91 13.24 -2.30
N THR A 20 0.23 13.40 -1.15
CA THR A 20 0.70 12.90 0.15
C THR A 20 -0.06 11.66 0.61
N ALA A 21 -1.08 11.22 -0.13
CA ALA A 21 -1.88 10.05 0.22
C ALA A 21 -1.01 8.79 0.37
N TRP A 22 -0.02 8.60 -0.52
CA TRP A 22 0.91 7.46 -0.47
C TRP A 22 1.68 7.36 0.86
N PHE A 23 1.95 8.49 1.53
CA PHE A 23 2.68 8.51 2.80
C PHE A 23 1.85 7.87 3.93
N PHE A 24 0.56 8.18 4.00
CA PHE A 24 -0.35 7.58 4.97
C PHE A 24 -0.56 6.08 4.71
N TYR A 25 -0.65 5.69 3.44
CA TYR A 25 -0.71 4.28 3.05
C TYR A 25 0.55 3.51 3.44
N LEU A 26 1.73 4.07 3.19
CA LEU A 26 2.99 3.45 3.59
C LEU A 26 3.08 3.27 5.11
N LEU A 27 2.65 4.26 5.89
CA LEU A 27 2.67 4.18 7.34
C LEU A 27 1.75 3.07 7.86
N ALA A 28 0.55 2.95 7.28
CA ALA A 28 -0.37 1.86 7.57
C ALA A 28 0.22 0.48 7.22
N LEU A 29 0.85 0.36 6.05
CA LEU A 29 1.56 -0.85 5.61
C LEU A 29 2.71 -1.22 6.56
N LEU A 30 3.50 -0.27 7.04
CA LEU A 30 4.58 -0.52 8.00
C LEU A 30 4.06 -0.96 9.37
N GLN A 31 2.95 -0.39 9.85
CA GLN A 31 2.35 -0.79 11.12
C GLN A 31 1.81 -2.23 11.08
N VAL A 32 1.17 -2.60 9.97
CA VAL A 32 0.58 -3.92 9.76
C VAL A 32 1.67 -4.94 9.43
N GLY A 33 2.57 -4.61 8.52
CA GLY A 33 3.68 -5.48 8.09
C GLY A 33 4.65 -5.87 9.21
N ARG A 34 4.77 -5.08 10.27
CA ARG A 34 5.55 -5.49 11.45
C ARG A 34 4.90 -6.60 12.27
N LYS A 35 3.59 -6.81 12.10
CA LYS A 35 2.79 -7.80 12.85
C LYS A 35 2.46 -9.05 12.02
N LEU A 36 2.71 -9.00 10.71
CA LEU A 36 2.46 -10.09 9.80
C LEU A 36 3.77 -10.61 9.23
N GLU A 37 3.87 -11.93 9.12
CA GLU A 37 4.86 -12.56 8.24
C GLU A 37 4.27 -12.61 6.83
N PHE A 38 4.96 -12.01 5.87
CA PHE A 38 4.52 -11.98 4.48
C PHE A 38 5.71 -12.21 3.54
N ASP A 39 5.48 -13.01 2.50
CA ASP A 39 6.49 -13.30 1.49
C ASP A 39 6.29 -12.51 0.19
N LEU A 40 5.10 -11.94 -0.01
CA LEU A 40 4.72 -11.25 -1.24
C LEU A 40 3.79 -10.07 -0.94
N VAL A 41 4.03 -8.94 -1.61
CA VAL A 41 3.15 -7.77 -1.57
C VAL A 41 2.37 -7.68 -2.89
N HIS A 42 1.04 -7.59 -2.84
CA HIS A 42 0.20 -7.43 -4.03
C HIS A 42 -0.59 -6.12 -3.96
N ALA A 43 -0.55 -5.33 -5.04
CA ALA A 43 -1.31 -4.09 -5.19
C ALA A 43 -2.15 -4.11 -6.47
N HIS A 44 -3.40 -3.61 -6.40
CA HIS A 44 -4.35 -3.62 -7.54
C HIS A 44 -4.47 -2.28 -8.29
N VAL A 45 -3.75 -1.24 -7.86
CA VAL A 45 -3.78 0.09 -8.48
C VAL A 45 -2.35 0.66 -8.52
N ALA A 46 -1.96 1.30 -9.63
CA ALA A 46 -0.61 1.89 -9.77
C ALA A 46 -0.36 3.02 -8.76
N TYR A 47 -1.36 3.86 -8.53
CA TYR A 47 -1.28 5.01 -7.62
C TYR A 47 -2.60 5.16 -6.85
N PRO A 48 -2.58 5.47 -5.54
CA PRO A 48 -1.42 5.68 -4.66
C PRO A 48 -0.80 4.38 -4.09
N ASP A 49 -1.53 3.26 -4.15
CA ASP A 49 -1.16 2.01 -3.48
C ASP A 49 0.07 1.33 -4.08
N GLY A 50 0.19 1.28 -5.41
CA GLY A 50 1.35 0.70 -6.08
C GLY A 50 2.65 1.40 -5.70
N LEU A 51 2.65 2.74 -5.60
CA LEU A 51 3.80 3.50 -5.12
C LEU A 51 4.16 3.14 -3.67
N ALA A 52 3.16 3.07 -2.78
CA ALA A 52 3.38 2.69 -1.39
C ALA A 52 3.89 1.25 -1.26
N ALA A 53 3.36 0.32 -2.06
CA ALA A 53 3.76 -1.08 -2.10
C ALA A 53 5.20 -1.27 -2.58
N VAL A 54 5.64 -0.53 -3.61
CA VAL A 54 7.04 -0.56 -4.07
C VAL A 54 7.99 -0.03 -3.00
N LEU A 55 7.64 1.08 -2.34
CA LEU A 55 8.49 1.62 -1.29
C LEU A 55 8.56 0.68 -0.08
N PHE A 56 7.44 0.09 0.30
CA PHE A 56 7.36 -0.91 1.36
C PHE A 56 8.17 -2.17 1.02
N SER A 57 8.11 -2.63 -0.22
CA SER A 57 8.93 -3.73 -0.75
C SER A 57 10.43 -3.42 -0.67
N LYS A 58 10.85 -2.20 -1.00
CA LYS A 58 12.26 -1.77 -0.84
C LYS A 58 12.71 -1.82 0.62
N ILE A 59 11.86 -1.42 1.57
CA ILE A 59 12.17 -1.42 3.00
C ILE A 59 12.25 -2.85 3.53
N THR A 60 11.32 -3.72 3.13
CA THR A 60 11.17 -5.08 3.66
C THR A 60 11.94 -6.13 2.86
N ARG A 61 12.54 -5.75 1.73
CA ARG A 61 13.23 -6.61 0.75
C ARG A 61 12.38 -7.77 0.23
N ARG A 62 11.06 -7.60 0.16
CA ARG A 62 10.12 -8.61 -0.33
C ARG A 62 9.66 -8.31 -1.76
N PRO A 63 9.37 -9.32 -2.60
CA PRO A 63 8.86 -9.09 -3.94
C PRO A 63 7.49 -8.39 -3.91
N VAL A 64 7.24 -7.54 -4.91
CA VAL A 64 5.97 -6.82 -5.09
C VAL A 64 5.40 -7.08 -6.48
N ILE A 65 4.09 -7.35 -6.55
CA ILE A 65 3.33 -7.49 -7.78
C ILE A 65 2.28 -6.38 -7.81
N ILE A 66 2.25 -5.64 -8.91
CA ILE A 66 1.26 -4.59 -9.13
C ILE A 66 0.41 -5.02 -10.33
N THR A 67 -0.85 -5.33 -10.07
CA THR A 67 -1.85 -5.51 -11.11
C THR A 67 -2.50 -4.17 -11.35
N THR A 68 -2.39 -3.62 -12.55
CA THR A 68 -3.13 -2.41 -12.92
C THR A 68 -4.12 -2.72 -14.02
N CYS A 69 -5.37 -2.30 -13.83
CA CYS A 69 -6.33 -2.30 -14.92
C CYS A 69 -6.06 -1.06 -15.77
N SER A 70 -5.18 -1.21 -16.76
CA SER A 70 -5.00 -0.18 -17.79
C SER A 70 -6.24 -0.20 -18.68
N LEU A 71 -7.21 0.67 -18.41
CA LEU A 71 -8.26 1.01 -19.38
C LEU A 71 -7.55 1.61 -20.60
N LYS A 72 -7.55 0.86 -21.70
CA LYS A 72 -7.06 1.28 -22.99
C LYS A 72 -8.23 1.78 -23.83
#